data_AF-A0A832UCM1-F1
#
_entry.id   AF-A0A832UCM1-F1
#
_cell.length_a   1.000
_cell.length_b   1.000
_cell.length_c   1.000
_cell.angle_alpha   90.00
_cell.angle_beta   90.00
_cell.angle_gamma   90.00
#
_symmetry.space_group_name_H-M   'P 1'
#
loop_
_entity.id
_entity.type
_entity.pdbx_description
1 polymer ?
#
loop_
_entity_poly.entity_id
_entity_poly.type
_entity_poly.pdbx_seq_one_letter_code
_entity_poly.pdbx_strand_id
1 'polypeptide(L)'
;MWVNKLIVFLSVIVFLTTSVQNSAFAREIVVDANNSSADFQLIQEAVNNSSSGDVILIYPGFYNESVDIGVQNISILSESENPKDTIV
;
A
#
# COMPACT_ATOMS: atom_id res chain seq x y z
N MET A 1 4.99 18.22 -44.72
CA MET A 1 4.03 17.32 -44.03
C MET A 1 2.96 18.18 -43.38
N TRP A 2 1.71 18.09 -43.82
CA TRP A 2 0.60 18.85 -43.23
C TRP A 2 -0.22 17.90 -42.36
N VAL A 3 -0.12 18.04 -41.04
CA VAL A 3 -0.83 17.18 -40.10
C VAL A 3 -2.27 17.69 -40.00
N ASN A 4 -3.25 16.80 -40.13
CA ASN A 4 -4.66 17.16 -40.13
C ASN A 4 -5.07 17.72 -38.75
N LYS A 5 -5.76 18.86 -38.71
CA LYS A 5 -6.20 19.49 -37.44
C LYS A 5 -7.06 18.54 -36.60
N LEU A 6 -7.83 17.65 -37.23
CA LEU A 6 -8.61 16.61 -36.56
C LEU A 6 -7.71 15.59 -35.84
N ILE A 7 -6.58 15.20 -36.45
CA ILE A 7 -5.62 14.26 -35.87
C ILE A 7 -4.91 14.89 -34.67
N VAL A 8 -4.55 16.17 -34.78
CA VAL A 8 -3.97 16.94 -33.66
C VAL A 8 -4.98 17.05 -32.52
N PHE A 9 -6.26 17.27 -32.82
CA PHE A 9 -7.30 17.39 -31.80
C PHE A 9 -7.56 16.06 -31.06
N LEU A 10 -7.60 14.94 -31.78
CA LEU A 10 -7.80 13.61 -31.18
C LEU A 10 -6.61 13.18 -30.31
N SER A 11 -5.38 13.52 -30.70
CA SER A 11 -4.19 13.23 -29.91
C SER A 11 -4.13 14.04 -28.60
N VAL A 12 -4.64 15.28 -28.59
CA VAL A 12 -4.78 16.08 -27.36
C VAL A 12 -5.82 15.50 -26.40
N ILE A 13 -6.93 14.97 -26.93
CA ILE A 13 -7.98 14.32 -26.10
C ILE A 13 -7.45 13.04 -25.44
N VAL A 14 -6.75 12.18 -26.19
CA VAL A 14 -6.15 10.96 -25.65
C VAL A 14 -5.17 11.29 -24.52
N PHE A 15 -4.34 12.33 -24.70
CA PHE A 15 -3.40 12.79 -23.68
C PHE A 15 -4.10 13.35 -22.42
N LEU A 16 -5.28 13.96 -22.55
CA LEU A 16 -6.07 14.44 -21.42
C LEU A 16 -6.73 13.31 -20.60
N THR A 17 -7.02 12.16 -21.24
CA THR A 17 -7.71 11.04 -20.57
C THR A 17 -6.79 10.11 -19.78
N THR A 18 -5.47 10.18 -19.96
CA THR A 18 -4.51 9.28 -19.29
C THR A 18 -4.07 9.74 -17.90
N SER A 19 -4.56 10.87 -17.39
CA SER A 19 -4.34 11.22 -15.98
C SER A 19 -5.28 10.39 -15.10
N VAL A 20 -4.96 9.10 -14.95
CA VAL A 20 -5.55 8.27 -13.91
C VAL A 20 -5.14 8.92 -12.59
N GLN A 21 -6.12 9.47 -11.88
CA GLN A 21 -5.89 10.06 -10.57
C GLN A 21 -5.62 8.92 -9.60
N ASN A 22 -4.35 8.73 -9.25
CA ASN A 22 -3.97 7.89 -8.12
C ASN A 22 -4.43 8.62 -6.85
N SER A 23 -5.67 8.40 -6.44
CA SER A 23 -6.13 8.78 -5.12
C SER A 23 -5.40 7.88 -4.12
N ALA A 24 -4.25 8.35 -3.62
CA ALA A 24 -3.59 7.72 -2.48
C ALA A 24 -4.43 8.05 -1.23
N PHE A 25 -5.47 7.23 -0.99
CA PHE A 25 -6.10 7.17 0.32
C PHE A 25 -5.21 6.32 1.22
N ALA A 26 -4.94 6.83 2.43
CA ALA A 26 -4.35 6.04 3.50
C ALA A 26 -5.21 4.78 3.70
N ARG A 27 -4.62 3.61 3.42
CA ARG A 27 -5.26 2.32 3.59
C ARG A 27 -4.79 1.68 4.89
N GLU A 28 -5.72 1.01 5.56
CA GLU A 28 -5.39 0.07 6.64
C GLU A 28 -5.07 -1.30 6.03
N ILE A 29 -3.92 -1.87 6.38
CA ILE A 29 -3.45 -3.19 5.95
C ILE A 29 -3.35 -4.09 7.18
N VAL A 30 -4.08 -5.20 7.18
CA VAL A 30 -4.16 -6.11 8.33
C VAL A 30 -3.14 -7.24 8.20
N VAL A 31 -2.33 -7.42 9.24
CA VAL A 31 -1.40 -8.54 9.38
C VAL A 31 -1.86 -9.45 10.51
N ASP A 32 -2.12 -10.72 10.20
CA ASP A 32 -2.43 -11.75 11.19
C ASP A 32 -1.89 -13.10 10.73
N ALA A 33 -0.89 -13.63 11.45
CA ALA A 33 -0.25 -14.90 11.14
C ALA A 33 -1.21 -16.10 11.23
N ASN A 34 -2.32 -16.00 11.98
CA ASN A 34 -3.24 -17.11 12.25
C ASN A 34 -4.54 -17.03 11.44
N ASN A 35 -4.76 -15.95 10.69
CA ASN A 35 -5.99 -15.72 9.95
C ASN A 35 -5.74 -15.66 8.44
N SER A 36 -6.26 -16.66 7.72
CA SER A 36 -6.16 -16.72 6.26
C SER A 36 -6.98 -15.66 5.51
N SER A 37 -7.77 -14.86 6.24
CA SER A 37 -8.59 -13.79 5.67
C SER A 37 -7.96 -12.40 5.89
N ALA A 38 -6.84 -12.32 6.60
CA ALA A 38 -6.06 -11.09 6.69
C ALA A 38 -5.42 -10.75 5.34
N ASP A 39 -5.04 -9.48 5.15
CA ASP A 39 -4.38 -9.06 3.90
C ASP A 39 -3.05 -9.79 3.73
N PHE A 40 -2.28 -9.92 4.83
CA PHE A 40 -1.00 -10.62 4.85
C PHE A 40 -0.81 -11.40 6.16
N GLN A 41 0.02 -12.44 6.09
CA GLN A 41 0.47 -13.20 7.27
C GLN A 41 1.85 -12.75 7.77
N LEU A 42 2.61 -12.05 6.91
CA LEU A 42 3.97 -11.57 7.17
C LEU A 42 4.00 -10.04 7.14
N ILE A 43 4.74 -9.46 8.07
CA ILE A 43 4.90 -8.01 8.19
C ILE A 43 5.68 -7.46 6.99
N GLN A 44 6.71 -8.18 6.52
CA GLN A 44 7.46 -7.73 5.35
C GLN A 44 6.59 -7.64 4.09
N GLU A 45 5.63 -8.54 3.91
CA GLU A 45 4.71 -8.48 2.77
C GLU A 45 3.79 -7.27 2.85
N ALA A 46 3.28 -6.95 4.03
CA ALA A 46 2.49 -5.74 4.26
C ALA A 46 3.31 -4.47 3.96
N VAL A 47 4.57 -4.41 4.42
CA VAL A 47 5.47 -3.29 4.13
C VAL A 47 5.71 -3.15 2.63
N ASN A 48 5.99 -4.24 1.92
CA ASN A 48 6.23 -4.23 0.48
C ASN A 48 5.01 -3.76 -0.34
N ASN A 49 3.80 -3.97 0.19
CA ASN A 49 2.54 -3.58 -0.46
C ASN A 49 1.97 -2.25 0.06
N SER A 50 2.68 -1.58 0.97
CA SER A 50 2.27 -0.29 1.52
C SER A 50 2.66 0.87 0.61
N SER A 51 1.84 1.92 0.64
CA SER A 51 2.12 3.22 0.05
C SER A 51 2.23 4.29 1.14
N SER A 52 2.85 5.43 0.83
CA SER A 52 2.94 6.55 1.78
C SER A 52 1.55 6.95 2.29
N GLY A 53 1.39 6.99 3.60
CA GLY A 53 0.14 7.28 4.31
C GLY A 53 -0.57 6.04 4.85
N ASP A 54 -0.20 4.83 4.42
CA ASP A 54 -0.83 3.60 4.89
C ASP A 54 -0.52 3.30 6.36
N VAL A 55 -1.43 2.54 6.98
CA VAL A 55 -1.30 2.01 8.33
C VAL A 55 -1.30 0.48 8.26
N ILE A 56 -0.24 -0.13 8.76
CA ILE A 56 -0.15 -1.58 8.96
C ILE A 56 -0.61 -1.87 10.38
N LEU A 57 -1.72 -2.60 10.52
CA LEU A 57 -2.28 -3.03 11.80
C LEU A 57 -1.95 -4.50 12.03
N ILE A 58 -1.16 -4.78 13.06
CA ILE A 58 -0.62 -6.11 13.36
C ILE A 58 -1.39 -6.73 14.53
N TYR A 59 -2.04 -7.87 14.27
CA TYR A 59 -2.68 -8.67 15.29
C TYR A 59 -1.65 -9.40 16.18
N PRO A 60 -2.00 -9.69 17.45
CA PRO A 60 -1.14 -10.42 18.38
C PRO A 60 -0.53 -11.69 17.77
N GLY A 61 0.78 -11.84 17.94
CA GLY A 61 1.51 -12.95 17.34
C GLY A 61 3.02 -12.87 17.53
N PHE A 62 3.70 -13.96 17.17
CA PHE A 62 5.15 -14.05 17.08
C PHE A 62 5.56 -14.14 15.61
N TYR A 63 6.18 -13.08 15.10
CA TYR A 63 6.54 -12.90 13.70
C TYR A 63 8.06 -13.06 13.54
N ASN A 64 8.53 -14.29 13.37
CA ASN A 64 9.96 -14.58 13.24
C ASN A 64 10.50 -14.25 11.83
N GLU A 65 10.70 -12.96 11.56
CA GLU A 65 11.16 -12.45 10.26
C GLU A 65 12.08 -11.23 10.41
N SER A 66 12.69 -10.79 9.30
CA SER A 66 13.42 -9.53 9.25
C SER A 66 12.59 -8.53 8.46
N VAL A 67 12.35 -7.36 9.04
CA VAL A 67 11.56 -6.29 8.40
C VAL A 67 12.46 -5.14 7.95
N ASP A 68 12.51 -4.91 6.64
CA ASP A 68 13.15 -3.76 6.01
C ASP A 68 12.09 -2.74 5.56
N ILE A 69 12.15 -1.54 6.12
CA ILE A 69 11.18 -0.46 5.88
C ILE A 69 11.70 0.46 4.78
N GLY A 70 11.39 0.11 3.53
CA GLY A 70 11.74 0.92 2.35
C GLY A 70 10.69 1.98 1.97
N VAL A 71 9.47 1.90 2.52
CA VAL A 71 8.37 2.83 2.21
C VAL A 71 8.36 3.98 3.21
N GLN A 72 8.35 5.21 2.69
CA GLN A 72 8.31 6.39 3.53
C GLN A 72 6.89 6.67 4.03
N ASN A 73 6.79 7.26 5.23
CA ASN A 73 5.55 7.78 5.80
C ASN A 73 4.44 6.70 5.95
N ILE A 74 4.80 5.52 6.44
CA ILE A 74 3.84 4.49 6.88
C ILE A 74 3.78 4.44 8.40
N SER A 75 2.66 3.99 8.95
CA SER A 75 2.52 3.68 10.38
C SER A 75 2.42 2.17 10.59
N ILE A 76 3.11 1.65 11.59
CA ILE A 76 3.02 0.23 11.97
C ILE A 76 2.55 0.18 13.43
N LEU A 77 1.40 -0.42 13.66
CA LEU A 77 0.70 -0.42 14.94
C LEU A 77 0.37 -1.85 15.36
N SER A 78 0.53 -2.13 16.65
CA SER A 78 -0.04 -3.35 17.25
C SER A 78 -1.51 -3.11 17.54
N GLU A 79 -2.38 -4.01 17.11
CA GLU A 79 -3.83 -3.96 17.38
C GLU A 79 -4.13 -4.00 18.88
N SER A 80 -3.36 -4.78 19.64
CA SER A 80 -3.58 -4.96 21.08
C SER A 80 -3.27 -3.75 21.95
N GLU A 81 -2.56 -2.75 21.43
CA GLU A 81 -1.95 -1.64 22.19
C GLU A 81 -0.97 -2.06 23.32
N ASN A 82 -0.71 -3.36 23.48
CA ASN A 82 0.16 -3.93 24.48
C ASN A 82 1.41 -4.55 23.80
N PRO A 83 2.62 -4.01 24.04
CA PRO A 83 3.84 -4.47 23.38
C PRO A 83 4.22 -5.93 23.63
N LYS A 84 3.62 -6.59 24.64
CA LYS A 84 3.90 -8.00 24.95
C LYS A 84 3.17 -8.98 24.04
N ASP A 85 2.11 -8.53 23.37
CA ASP A 85 1.23 -9.42 22.62
C ASP A 85 1.67 -9.57 21.16
N THR A 86 2.52 -8.66 20.67
CA THR A 86 3.10 -8.67 19.33
C THR A 86 4.62 -8.63 19.44
N ILE A 87 5.28 -9.69 19.00
CA ILE A 87 6.74 -9.82 19.02
C ILE A 87 7.21 -10.08 17.59
N VAL A 88 8.21 -9.31 17.15
CA VAL A 88 8.86 -9.40 15.84
C VAL A 88 10.34 -9.68 16.06
#